data_AF-Q8HCN4-F1
#
_entry.id   AF-Q8HCN4-F1
#
_cell.length_a   1.000
_cell.length_b   1.000
_cell.length_c   1.000
_cell.angle_alpha   90.00
_cell.angle_beta   90.00
_cell.angle_gamma   90.00
#
_symmetry.space_group_name_H-M   'P 1'
#
loop_
_entity.id
_entity.type
_entity.pdbx_description
1 polymer ?
#
loop_
_entity_poly.entity_id
_entity_poly.type
_entity_poly.pdbx_seq_one_letter_code
_entity_poly.pdbx_strand_id
1 'polypeptide(L)'
;MHILSCSCLNVVQMVVIIVYVFLYGRLYLALSGLEFAIMKQARMRGNRALQAAMGSQSIVQLGLLMALPMFMGIGLERGFRSALGDFIIMQLQLCSVFFTFYLGTKSHYFGRTILHGGAKYRATGRGFVVRHVRFAENYRMYSRSHFVKGLELMLLLVVYQLYGDVATDSTAYILLTSSMWFLVITWLFAPFLFNPSGFEWQKIVDDWTKWISSRGGIGVPANKAWESRWEEEQQAAPLPL
;
A
#
# COMPACT_ATOMS: atom_id res chain seq x y z
N MET A 1 -13.85 -22.95 0.42
CA MET A 1 -12.63 -22.19 0.04
C MET A 1 -12.93 -20.76 -0.45
N HIS A 2 -13.94 -20.54 -1.30
CA HIS A 2 -14.32 -19.19 -1.79
C HIS A 2 -14.73 -18.19 -0.69
N ILE A 3 -15.51 -18.60 0.32
CA ILE A 3 -15.92 -17.72 1.43
C ILE A 3 -14.71 -17.25 2.25
N LEU A 4 -13.76 -18.16 2.55
CA LEU A 4 -12.55 -17.80 3.31
C LEU A 4 -11.68 -16.77 2.58
N SER A 5 -11.51 -16.95 1.26
CA SER A 5 -10.73 -16.02 0.43
C SER A 5 -11.38 -14.63 0.40
N CYS A 6 -12.72 -14.58 0.33
CA CYS A 6 -13.51 -13.35 0.40
C CYS A 6 -13.34 -12.65 1.76
N SER A 7 -13.45 -13.40 2.87
CA SER A 7 -13.25 -12.88 4.22
C SER A 7 -11.83 -12.31 4.41
N CYS A 8 -10.79 -13.01 3.96
CA CYS A 8 -9.42 -12.51 4.04
C CYS A 8 -9.23 -11.20 3.25
N LEU A 9 -9.83 -11.09 2.05
CA LEU A 9 -9.76 -9.85 1.25
C LEU A 9 -10.46 -8.68 1.94
N ASN A 10 -11.62 -8.93 2.55
CA ASN A 10 -12.32 -7.92 3.34
C ASN A 10 -11.45 -7.46 4.52
N VAL A 11 -10.78 -8.38 5.22
CA VAL A 11 -9.87 -8.04 6.32
C VAL A 11 -8.74 -7.12 5.83
N VAL A 12 -8.12 -7.42 4.69
CA VAL A 12 -7.04 -6.57 4.14
C VAL A 12 -7.56 -5.17 3.75
N GLN A 13 -8.75 -5.09 3.14
CA GLN A 13 -9.37 -3.80 2.85
C GLN A 13 -9.64 -3.00 4.14
N MET A 14 -10.11 -3.67 5.20
CA MET A 14 -10.29 -3.04 6.51
C MET A 14 -8.96 -2.56 7.10
N VAL A 15 -7.87 -3.32 6.95
CA VAL A 15 -6.53 -2.87 7.40
C VAL A 15 -6.13 -1.56 6.72
N VAL A 16 -6.32 -1.45 5.39
CA VAL A 16 -6.03 -0.19 4.68
C VAL A 16 -6.90 0.95 5.22
N ILE A 17 -8.20 0.73 5.39
CA ILE A 17 -9.11 1.75 5.94
C ILE A 17 -8.69 2.16 7.36
N ILE A 18 -8.30 1.21 8.21
CA ILE A 18 -7.83 1.47 9.57
C ILE A 18 -6.56 2.33 9.55
N VAL A 19 -5.61 2.05 8.65
CA VAL A 19 -4.40 2.87 8.49
C VAL A 19 -4.76 4.31 8.12
N TYR A 20 -5.72 4.48 7.20
CA TYR A 20 -6.21 5.79 6.81
C TYR A 20 -6.89 6.54 7.96
N VAL A 21 -7.86 5.91 8.63
CA VAL A 21 -8.57 6.48 9.78
C VAL A 21 -7.59 6.83 10.89
N PHE A 22 -6.61 5.96 11.15
CA PHE A 22 -5.57 6.19 12.15
C PHE A 22 -4.72 7.42 11.80
N LEU A 23 -4.22 7.54 10.58
CA LEU A 23 -3.35 8.64 10.17
C LEU A 23 -4.09 9.98 10.11
N TYR A 24 -5.30 10.01 9.54
CA TYR A 24 -6.13 11.21 9.55
C TYR A 24 -6.56 11.60 10.96
N GLY A 25 -6.93 10.62 11.80
CA GLY A 25 -7.27 10.86 13.20
C GLY A 25 -6.10 11.43 14.00
N ARG A 26 -4.90 10.88 13.82
CA ARG A 26 -3.64 11.39 14.41
C ARG A 26 -3.35 12.82 13.97
N LEU A 27 -3.44 13.08 12.66
CA LEU A 27 -3.21 14.41 12.13
C LEU A 27 -4.22 15.42 12.70
N TYR A 28 -5.49 15.04 12.81
CA TYR A 28 -6.52 15.88 13.43
C TYR A 28 -6.22 16.17 14.90
N LEU A 29 -5.81 15.16 15.67
CA LEU A 29 -5.44 15.34 17.08
C LEU A 29 -4.20 16.23 17.25
N ALA A 30 -3.22 16.12 16.36
CA ALA A 30 -2.03 16.96 16.34
C ALA A 30 -2.39 18.42 16.02
N LEU A 31 -3.13 18.66 14.94
CA LEU A 31 -3.49 20.02 14.49
C LEU A 31 -4.47 20.73 15.42
N SER A 32 -5.36 20.00 16.11
CA SER A 32 -6.28 20.57 17.10
C SER A 32 -5.61 20.88 18.44
N GLY A 33 -4.34 20.48 18.64
CA GLY A 33 -3.64 20.60 19.92
C GLY A 33 -4.17 19.66 21.02
N LEU A 34 -5.17 18.83 20.71
CA LEU A 34 -5.74 17.88 21.66
C LEU A 34 -4.72 16.79 22.04
N GLU A 35 -3.85 16.42 21.10
CA GLU A 35 -2.77 15.47 21.36
C GLU A 35 -1.83 15.96 22.45
N PHE A 36 -1.40 17.23 22.39
CA PHE A 36 -0.58 17.86 23.42
C PHE A 36 -1.28 17.89 24.78
N ALA A 37 -2.57 18.25 24.81
CA ALA A 37 -3.37 18.28 26.03
C ALA A 37 -3.49 16.88 26.68
N ILE A 38 -3.76 15.84 25.87
CA ILE A 38 -3.84 14.45 26.34
C ILE A 38 -2.49 13.98 26.87
N MET A 39 -1.39 14.27 26.17
CA MET A 39 -0.06 13.84 26.57
C MET A 39 0.42 14.55 27.85
N LYS A 40 0.11 15.84 28.01
CA LYS A 40 0.39 16.57 29.25
C LYS A 40 -0.35 15.95 30.43
N GLN A 41 -1.64 15.64 30.25
CA GLN A 41 -2.44 14.97 31.28
C GLN A 41 -1.93 13.55 31.60
N ALA A 42 -1.55 12.79 30.58
CA ALA A 42 -1.03 11.43 30.74
C ALA A 42 0.32 11.41 31.48
N ARG A 43 1.24 12.35 31.18
CA ARG A 43 2.50 12.51 31.92
C ARG A 43 2.25 12.89 33.37
N MET A 44 1.35 13.82 33.65
CA MET A 44 1.00 14.21 35.02
C MET A 44 0.40 13.05 35.82
N ARG A 45 -0.42 12.20 35.18
CA ARG A 45 -1.00 11.02 35.82
C ARG A 45 -0.07 9.80 35.85
N GLY A 46 1.13 9.87 35.28
CA GLY A 46 2.04 8.73 35.17
C GLY A 46 1.45 7.54 34.40
N ASN A 47 0.47 7.77 33.53
CA ASN A 47 -0.41 6.72 33.03
C ASN A 47 0.22 5.96 31.85
N ARG A 48 1.18 5.07 32.14
CA ARG A 48 1.85 4.21 31.14
C ARG A 48 0.87 3.36 30.32
N ALA A 49 -0.33 3.09 30.85
CA ALA A 49 -1.36 2.31 30.17
C ALA A 49 -1.78 2.91 28.83
N LEU A 50 -1.92 4.24 28.73
CA LEU A 50 -2.29 4.90 27.47
C LEU A 50 -1.17 4.77 26.43
N GLN A 51 0.08 4.96 26.86
CA GLN A 51 1.26 4.79 26.01
C GLN A 51 1.41 3.34 25.52
N ALA A 52 1.15 2.36 26.39
CA ALA A 52 1.18 0.94 26.06
C ALA A 52 0.04 0.54 25.11
N ALA A 53 -1.19 1.05 25.33
CA ALA A 53 -2.35 0.76 24.48
C ALA A 53 -2.14 1.24 23.03
N MET A 54 -1.49 2.39 22.84
CA MET A 54 -1.15 2.88 21.50
C MET A 54 -0.08 2.03 20.80
N GLY A 55 0.83 1.39 21.53
CA GLY A 55 1.87 0.53 20.96
C GLY A 55 1.43 -0.91 20.72
N SER A 56 0.46 -1.42 21.50
CA SER A 56 0.12 -2.85 21.52
C SER A 56 -0.75 -3.30 20.34
N GLN A 57 -1.59 -2.43 19.77
CA GLN A 57 -2.53 -2.83 18.71
C GLN A 57 -1.87 -3.21 17.38
N SER A 58 -0.66 -2.73 17.08
CA SER A 58 -0.14 -2.81 15.71
C SER A 58 0.71 -4.04 15.42
N ILE A 59 1.49 -4.53 16.39
CA ILE A 59 2.56 -5.51 16.12
C ILE A 59 2.06 -6.95 16.23
N VAL A 60 1.28 -7.25 17.28
CA VAL A 60 0.92 -8.64 17.61
C VAL A 60 -0.25 -9.15 16.75
N GLN A 61 -1.19 -8.28 16.36
CA GLN A 61 -2.48 -8.73 15.82
C GLN A 61 -2.53 -8.96 14.30
N LEU A 62 -1.69 -8.30 13.50
CA LEU A 62 -1.79 -8.41 12.03
C LEU A 62 -0.59 -9.12 11.38
N GLY A 63 0.65 -8.77 11.73
CA GLY A 63 1.83 -9.33 11.05
C GLY A 63 2.21 -10.73 11.55
N LEU A 64 2.41 -10.86 12.86
CA LEU A 64 3.02 -12.06 13.45
C LEU A 64 2.14 -13.30 13.29
N LEU A 65 0.83 -13.17 13.57
CA LEU A 65 -0.13 -14.27 13.50
C LEU A 65 -0.40 -14.75 12.06
N MET A 66 -0.22 -13.89 11.04
CA MET A 66 -0.36 -14.29 9.65
C MET A 66 0.90 -14.99 9.11
N ALA A 67 2.09 -14.58 9.56
CA ALA A 67 3.35 -15.19 9.13
C ALA A 67 3.68 -16.49 9.89
N LEU A 68 3.26 -16.59 11.17
CA LEU A 68 3.56 -17.72 12.06
C LEU A 68 3.20 -19.09 11.48
N PRO A 69 1.99 -19.32 10.91
CA PRO A 69 1.62 -20.64 10.40
C PRO A 69 2.54 -21.14 9.28
N MET A 70 2.95 -20.24 8.38
CA MET A 70 3.87 -20.59 7.28
C MET A 70 5.26 -20.94 7.85
N PHE A 71 5.75 -20.14 8.79
CA PHE A 71 7.03 -20.38 9.45
C PHE A 71 7.03 -21.68 10.26
N MET A 72 5.93 -21.95 10.99
CA MET A 72 5.75 -23.20 11.75
C MET A 72 5.67 -24.42 10.83
N GLY A 73 4.98 -24.32 9.70
CA GLY A 73 4.88 -25.41 8.72
C GLY A 73 6.26 -25.81 8.19
N ILE A 74 7.03 -24.84 7.69
CA ILE A 74 8.39 -25.09 7.19
C ILE A 74 9.31 -25.56 8.32
N GLY A 75 9.17 -24.97 9.52
CA GLY A 75 9.93 -25.35 10.70
C GLY A 75 9.69 -26.79 11.15
N LEU A 76 8.46 -27.29 11.02
CA LEU A 76 8.10 -28.67 11.34
C LEU A 76 8.59 -29.65 10.27
N GLU A 77 8.47 -29.29 8.98
CA GLU A 77 8.81 -30.19 7.87
C GLU A 77 10.32 -30.31 7.61
N ARG A 78 11.06 -29.21 7.75
CA ARG A 78 12.49 -29.13 7.36
C ARG A 78 13.41 -28.69 8.49
N GLY A 79 12.87 -28.46 9.68
CA GLY A 79 13.60 -27.96 10.84
C GLY A 79 13.73 -26.43 10.87
N PHE A 80 13.87 -25.89 12.08
CA PHE A 80 13.89 -24.45 12.35
C PHE A 80 15.03 -23.70 11.61
N ARG A 81 16.22 -24.31 11.50
CA ARG A 81 17.37 -23.68 10.82
C ARG A 81 17.12 -23.52 9.32
N SER A 82 16.52 -24.51 8.66
CA SER A 82 16.13 -24.40 7.24
C SER A 82 15.06 -23.33 7.07
N ALA A 83 14.04 -23.32 7.94
CA ALA A 83 12.98 -22.32 7.90
C ALA A 83 13.50 -20.88 8.05
N LEU A 84 14.48 -20.66 8.94
CA LEU A 84 15.11 -19.35 9.09
C LEU A 84 15.93 -18.96 7.84
N GLY A 85 16.67 -19.91 7.26
CA GLY A 85 17.40 -19.69 6.01
C GLY A 85 16.48 -19.32 4.85
N ASP A 86 15.40 -20.09 4.65
CA ASP A 86 14.38 -19.82 3.63
C ASP A 86 13.71 -18.47 3.85
N PHE A 87 13.37 -18.13 5.10
CA PHE A 87 12.81 -16.83 5.44
C PHE A 87 13.74 -15.68 5.05
N ILE A 88 15.04 -15.78 5.38
CA ILE A 88 16.03 -14.75 5.02
C ILE A 88 16.12 -14.61 3.50
N ILE A 89 16.19 -15.72 2.76
CA ILE A 89 16.23 -15.72 1.29
C ILE A 89 14.98 -15.06 0.72
N MET A 90 13.80 -15.39 1.25
CA MET A 90 12.54 -14.77 0.84
C MET A 90 12.56 -13.25 1.08
N GLN A 91 13.08 -12.79 2.23
CA GLN A 91 13.20 -11.36 2.49
C GLN A 91 14.19 -10.67 1.55
N LEU A 92 15.32 -11.31 1.24
CA LEU A 92 16.29 -10.80 0.25
C LEU A 92 15.70 -10.71 -1.16
N GLN A 93 14.75 -11.59 -1.51
CA GLN A 93 13.97 -11.54 -2.75
C GLN A 93 12.82 -10.52 -2.70
N LEU A 94 12.76 -9.67 -1.68
CA LEU A 94 11.74 -8.63 -1.48
C LEU A 94 10.31 -9.19 -1.37
N CYS A 95 10.17 -10.41 -0.84
CA CYS A 95 8.88 -11.08 -0.65
C CYS A 95 7.87 -10.22 0.11
N SER A 96 8.29 -9.51 1.15
CA SER A 96 7.41 -8.61 1.91
C SER A 96 6.90 -7.44 1.08
N VAL A 97 7.75 -6.85 0.23
CA VAL A 97 7.36 -5.77 -0.69
C VAL A 97 6.37 -6.31 -1.72
N PHE A 98 6.66 -7.47 -2.30
CA PHE A 98 5.79 -8.13 -3.27
C PHE A 98 4.40 -8.42 -2.69
N PHE A 99 4.31 -9.05 -1.52
CA PHE A 99 3.03 -9.42 -0.93
C PHE A 99 2.24 -8.21 -0.44
N THR A 100 2.88 -7.20 0.15
CA THR A 100 2.18 -5.96 0.53
C THR A 100 1.59 -5.26 -0.70
N PHE A 101 2.34 -5.19 -1.80
CA PHE A 101 1.84 -4.63 -3.06
C PHE A 101 0.71 -5.49 -3.68
N TYR A 102 0.88 -6.80 -3.69
CA TYR A 102 -0.10 -7.75 -4.21
C TYR A 102 -1.43 -7.69 -3.46
N LEU A 103 -1.37 -7.68 -2.13
CA LEU A 103 -2.54 -7.54 -1.25
C LEU A 103 -3.22 -6.18 -1.45
N GLY A 104 -2.45 -5.10 -1.61
CA GLY A 104 -2.96 -3.77 -1.97
C GLY A 104 -3.73 -3.78 -3.29
N THR A 105 -3.16 -4.41 -4.31
CA THR A 105 -3.79 -4.57 -5.63
C THR A 105 -5.10 -5.35 -5.53
N LYS A 106 -5.07 -6.51 -4.89
CA LYS A 106 -6.25 -7.36 -4.71
C LYS A 106 -7.36 -6.63 -3.95
N SER A 107 -7.05 -6.02 -2.80
CA SER A 107 -8.03 -5.31 -1.99
C SER A 107 -8.67 -4.14 -2.75
N HIS A 108 -7.87 -3.36 -3.49
CA HIS A 108 -8.40 -2.24 -4.27
C HIS A 108 -9.38 -2.67 -5.35
N TYR A 109 -9.00 -3.64 -6.19
CA TYR A 109 -9.87 -4.07 -7.30
C TYR A 109 -11.05 -4.90 -6.83
N PHE A 110 -10.88 -5.68 -5.77
CA PHE A 110 -11.98 -6.40 -5.13
C PHE A 110 -13.01 -5.43 -4.57
N GLY A 111 -12.58 -4.44 -3.78
CA GLY A 111 -13.46 -3.40 -3.23
C GLY A 111 -14.14 -2.57 -4.32
N ARG A 112 -13.43 -2.23 -5.40
CA ARG A 112 -14.02 -1.54 -6.56
C ARG A 112 -15.11 -2.38 -7.23
N THR A 113 -14.88 -3.68 -7.38
CA THR A 113 -15.85 -4.60 -7.98
C THR A 113 -17.12 -4.72 -7.12
N ILE A 114 -16.98 -4.70 -5.79
CA ILE A 114 -18.13 -4.71 -4.88
C ILE A 114 -18.91 -3.40 -4.93
N LEU A 115 -18.23 -2.26 -4.86
CA LEU A 115 -18.88 -0.95 -4.69
C LEU A 115 -19.42 -0.37 -5.99
N HIS A 116 -18.71 -0.57 -7.10
CA HIS A 116 -19.02 0.07 -8.39
C HIS A 116 -19.26 -0.95 -9.50
N GLY A 117 -19.01 -2.25 -9.26
CA GLY A 117 -19.01 -3.24 -10.33
C GLY A 117 -17.83 -3.06 -11.32
N GLY A 118 -17.99 -3.59 -12.52
CA GLY A 118 -17.05 -3.36 -13.63
C GLY A 118 -15.82 -4.25 -13.65
N ALA A 119 -15.96 -5.54 -13.38
CA ALA A 119 -14.87 -6.50 -13.57
C ALA A 119 -14.48 -6.60 -15.05
N LYS A 120 -13.22 -6.27 -15.37
CA LYS A 120 -12.65 -6.43 -16.71
C LYS A 120 -11.57 -7.51 -16.66
N TYR A 121 -11.70 -8.56 -17.48
CA TYR A 121 -10.64 -9.54 -17.65
C TYR A 121 -9.45 -8.88 -18.37
N ARG A 122 -8.26 -9.07 -17.82
CA ARG A 122 -6.99 -8.63 -18.42
C ARG A 122 -6.17 -9.87 -18.72
N ALA A 123 -5.98 -10.16 -20.01
CA ALA A 123 -5.13 -11.26 -20.43
C ALA A 123 -3.67 -10.93 -20.09
N THR A 124 -3.11 -11.61 -19.09
CA THR A 124 -1.67 -11.70 -18.88
C THR A 124 -1.16 -12.74 -19.87
N GLY A 125 -0.61 -12.29 -21.01
CA GLY A 125 -0.13 -13.22 -22.04
C GLY A 125 0.80 -14.27 -21.46
N ARG A 126 0.69 -15.53 -21.94
CA ARG A 126 1.58 -16.62 -21.55
C ARG A 126 2.94 -16.46 -22.23
N GLY A 127 3.72 -15.47 -21.80
CA GLY A 127 5.10 -15.29 -22.22
C GLY A 127 6.04 -15.82 -21.15
N PHE A 128 6.97 -16.70 -21.51
CA PHE A 128 8.07 -17.11 -20.61
C PHE A 128 9.12 -16.00 -20.41
N VAL A 129 9.04 -14.92 -21.20
CA VAL A 129 10.02 -13.83 -21.18
C VAL A 129 9.50 -12.70 -20.30
N VAL A 130 10.27 -12.33 -19.28
CA VAL A 130 10.05 -11.11 -18.51
C VAL A 130 10.16 -9.92 -19.47
N ARG A 131 9.04 -9.24 -19.72
CA ARG A 131 9.00 -8.08 -20.61
C ARG A 131 9.03 -6.80 -19.79
N HIS A 132 9.79 -5.83 -20.27
CA HIS A 132 9.73 -4.47 -19.75
C HIS A 132 8.33 -3.88 -20.01
N VAL A 133 7.70 -3.38 -18.95
CA VAL A 133 6.44 -2.63 -19.04
C VAL A 133 6.77 -1.14 -19.05
N ARG A 134 6.21 -0.40 -20.00
CA ARG A 134 6.42 1.05 -20.12
C ARG A 134 5.95 1.79 -18.87
N PHE A 135 6.62 2.90 -18.53
CA PHE A 135 6.27 3.71 -17.36
C PHE A 135 4.80 4.17 -17.39
N ALA A 136 4.33 4.71 -18.52
CA ALA A 136 2.96 5.16 -18.68
C ALA A 136 1.92 4.05 -18.46
N GLU A 137 2.27 2.81 -18.83
CA GLU A 137 1.41 1.65 -18.61
C GLU A 137 1.37 1.26 -17.12
N ASN A 138 2.52 1.17 -16.46
CA ASN A 138 2.60 0.96 -15.01
C ASN A 138 1.85 2.04 -14.24
N TYR A 139 2.04 3.30 -14.61
CA TYR A 139 1.34 4.44 -14.02
C TYR A 139 -0.16 4.31 -14.21
N ARG A 140 -0.64 3.95 -15.40
CA ARG A 140 -2.07 3.78 -15.63
C ARG A 140 -2.68 2.66 -14.79
N MET A 141 -1.97 1.56 -14.61
CA MET A 141 -2.47 0.44 -13.81
C MET A 141 -2.49 0.77 -12.32
N TYR A 142 -1.42 1.37 -11.80
CA TYR A 142 -1.21 1.49 -10.36
C TYR A 142 -1.45 2.89 -9.78
N SER A 143 -1.75 3.89 -10.60
CA SER A 143 -1.98 5.27 -10.15
C SER A 143 -3.07 5.38 -9.07
N ARG A 144 -4.31 4.95 -9.38
CA ARG A 144 -5.44 5.02 -8.41
C ARG A 144 -5.36 4.00 -7.28
N SER A 145 -4.70 2.86 -7.52
CA SER A 145 -4.64 1.77 -6.54
C SER A 145 -3.52 1.94 -5.53
N HIS A 146 -2.37 2.49 -5.94
CA HIS A 146 -1.16 2.57 -5.12
C HIS A 146 -0.54 3.95 -5.12
N PHE A 147 -0.26 4.58 -6.28
CA PHE A 147 0.57 5.79 -6.28
C PHE A 147 -0.10 6.99 -5.61
N VAL A 148 -1.34 7.30 -5.98
CA VAL A 148 -2.09 8.40 -5.35
C VAL A 148 -2.22 8.15 -3.85
N LYS A 149 -2.54 6.91 -3.47
CA LYS A 149 -2.66 6.51 -2.06
C LYS A 149 -1.33 6.59 -1.31
N GLY A 150 -0.26 6.11 -1.90
CA GLY A 150 1.08 6.14 -1.33
C GLY A 150 1.58 7.57 -1.14
N LEU A 151 1.34 8.45 -2.11
CA LEU A 151 1.66 9.88 -2.00
C LEU A 151 0.83 10.57 -0.92
N GLU A 152 -0.47 10.26 -0.83
CA GLU A 152 -1.35 10.78 0.22
C GLU A 152 -0.85 10.36 1.62
N LEU A 153 -0.59 9.07 1.82
CA LEU A 153 -0.06 8.54 3.08
C LEU A 153 1.32 9.13 3.41
N MET A 154 2.17 9.30 2.40
CA MET A 154 3.48 9.97 2.55
C MET A 154 3.32 11.40 3.06
N LEU A 155 2.42 12.18 2.46
CA LEU A 155 2.14 13.55 2.87
C LEU A 155 1.60 13.59 4.30
N LEU A 156 0.65 12.71 4.66
CA LEU A 156 0.13 12.62 6.02
C LEU A 156 1.22 12.31 7.04
N LEU A 157 2.13 11.38 6.73
CA LEU A 157 3.27 11.05 7.60
C LEU A 157 4.23 12.23 7.76
N VAL A 158 4.57 12.92 6.68
CA VAL A 158 5.47 14.09 6.71
C VAL A 158 4.83 15.22 7.52
N VAL A 159 3.56 15.55 7.26
CA VAL A 159 2.86 16.61 8.01
C VAL A 159 2.78 16.24 9.49
N TYR A 160 2.42 15.00 9.82
CA TYR A 160 2.40 14.56 11.22
C TYR A 160 3.80 14.60 11.86
N GLN A 161 4.87 14.28 11.13
CA GLN A 161 6.24 14.37 11.66
C GLN A 161 6.67 15.82 11.95
N LEU A 162 6.13 16.80 11.21
CA LEU A 162 6.43 18.23 11.37
C LEU A 162 5.59 18.89 12.48
N TYR A 163 4.32 18.51 12.63
CA TYR A 163 3.38 19.15 13.56
C TYR A 163 3.01 18.29 14.78
N GLY A 164 3.36 17.02 14.78
CA GLY A 164 3.02 16.09 15.86
C GLY A 164 3.87 16.35 17.10
N ASP A 165 3.20 16.51 18.24
CA ASP A 165 3.81 16.84 19.53
C ASP A 165 4.08 15.59 20.41
N VAL A 166 3.88 14.40 19.83
CA VAL A 166 4.10 13.12 20.52
C VAL A 166 5.59 12.91 20.75
N ALA A 167 5.92 12.21 21.85
CA ALA A 167 7.24 11.65 22.06
C ALA A 167 7.60 10.70 20.91
N THR A 168 8.24 11.27 19.88
CA THR A 168 8.87 10.57 18.76
C THR A 168 9.86 9.51 19.25
N ASP A 169 10.35 9.68 20.48
CA ASP A 169 11.31 8.77 21.13
C ASP A 169 10.68 7.46 21.62
N SER A 170 9.35 7.31 21.58
CA SER A 170 8.73 6.05 21.98
C SER A 170 9.01 4.95 20.95
N THR A 171 9.51 3.80 21.42
CA THR A 171 9.76 2.62 20.56
C THR A 171 8.52 2.21 19.76
N ALA A 172 7.34 2.35 20.36
CA ALA A 172 6.06 2.13 19.70
C ALA A 172 5.84 3.06 18.49
N TYR A 173 6.15 4.36 18.64
CA TYR A 173 6.06 5.31 17.53
C TYR A 173 7.03 4.95 16.42
N ILE A 174 8.29 4.64 16.74
CA ILE A 174 9.31 4.27 15.73
C ILE A 174 8.88 3.02 14.95
N LEU A 175 8.38 1.99 15.64
CA LEU A 175 7.91 0.75 15.00
C LEU A 175 6.68 0.99 14.12
N LEU A 176 5.72 1.78 14.61
CA LEU A 176 4.52 2.10 13.86
C LEU A 176 4.83 2.94 12.62
N THR A 177 5.57 4.04 12.80
CA THR A 177 5.99 4.94 11.73
C THR A 177 6.86 4.21 10.70
N SER A 178 7.80 3.35 11.12
CA SER A 178 8.60 2.55 10.18
C SER A 178 7.75 1.57 9.36
N SER A 179 6.74 0.94 9.96
CA SER A 179 5.81 0.07 9.23
C SER A 179 4.96 0.84 8.20
N MET A 180 4.55 2.08 8.51
CA MET A 180 3.80 2.94 7.59
C MET A 180 4.67 3.44 6.44
N TRP A 181 5.91 3.83 6.73
CA TRP A 181 6.88 4.17 5.69
C TRP A 181 7.20 2.98 4.78
N PHE A 182 7.30 1.77 5.34
CA PHE A 182 7.46 0.56 4.53
C PHE A 182 6.28 0.35 3.57
N LEU A 183 5.04 0.58 4.03
CA LEU A 183 3.85 0.54 3.17
C LEU A 183 3.92 1.58 2.05
N VAL A 184 4.25 2.84 2.38
CA VAL A 184 4.39 3.95 1.42
C VAL A 184 5.45 3.62 0.36
N ILE A 185 6.65 3.25 0.79
CA ILE A 185 7.77 2.89 -0.11
C ILE A 185 7.36 1.73 -1.01
N THR A 186 6.73 0.70 -0.45
CA THR A 186 6.25 -0.44 -1.22
C THR A 186 5.24 -0.01 -2.30
N TRP A 187 4.24 0.81 -1.95
CA TRP A 187 3.22 1.24 -2.90
C TRP A 187 3.75 2.16 -4.00
N LEU A 188 4.77 2.97 -3.70
CA LEU A 188 5.39 3.87 -4.67
C LEU A 188 6.41 3.15 -5.56
N PHE A 189 7.20 2.22 -5.01
CA PHE A 189 8.37 1.69 -5.71
C PHE A 189 8.23 0.24 -6.20
N ALA A 190 7.31 -0.57 -5.66
CA ALA A 190 7.17 -1.96 -6.06
C ALA A 190 6.95 -2.17 -7.57
N PRO A 191 6.12 -1.37 -8.28
CA PRO A 191 5.95 -1.51 -9.73
C PRO A 191 7.24 -1.33 -10.53
N PHE A 192 8.21 -0.60 -10.00
CA PHE A 192 9.50 -0.35 -10.65
C PHE A 192 10.55 -1.39 -10.23
N LEU A 193 10.57 -1.79 -8.95
CA LEU A 193 11.45 -2.84 -8.43
C LEU A 193 11.23 -4.18 -9.14
N PHE A 194 9.98 -4.53 -9.45
CA PHE A 194 9.64 -5.77 -10.13
C PHE A 194 9.51 -5.64 -11.65
N ASN A 195 9.94 -4.51 -12.23
CA ASN A 195 9.95 -4.28 -13.68
C ASN A 195 11.40 -4.12 -14.17
N PRO A 196 11.90 -5.02 -15.05
CA PRO A 196 13.22 -4.84 -15.66
C PRO A 196 13.30 -3.48 -16.32
N SER A 197 14.43 -2.77 -16.20
CA SER A 197 14.57 -1.39 -16.71
C SER A 197 13.56 -0.39 -16.11
N GLY A 198 12.87 -0.72 -15.01
CA GLY A 198 11.85 0.12 -14.39
C GLY A 198 12.35 1.44 -13.82
N PHE A 199 13.67 1.57 -13.63
CA PHE A 199 14.36 2.78 -13.16
C PHE A 199 15.25 3.43 -14.23
N GLU A 200 15.18 2.99 -15.49
CA GLU A 200 15.94 3.64 -16.55
C GLU A 200 15.32 5.00 -16.89
N TRP A 201 15.93 6.07 -16.38
CA TRP A 201 15.43 7.43 -16.49
C TRP A 201 15.07 7.85 -17.91
N GLN A 202 15.94 7.56 -18.89
CA GLN A 202 15.71 7.93 -20.29
C GLN A 202 14.44 7.26 -20.84
N LYS A 203 14.26 5.95 -20.59
CA LYS A 203 13.04 5.23 -21.01
C LYS A 203 11.79 5.78 -20.33
N ILE A 204 11.87 6.10 -19.03
CA ILE A 204 10.77 6.68 -18.28
C ILE A 204 10.34 8.01 -18.88
N VAL A 205 11.30 8.92 -19.12
CA VAL A 205 11.02 10.25 -19.65
C VAL A 205 10.48 10.16 -21.08
N ASP A 206 11.05 9.32 -21.94
CA ASP A 206 10.58 9.13 -23.31
C ASP A 206 9.14 8.60 -23.35
N ASP A 207 8.85 7.54 -22.59
CA ASP A 207 7.51 6.95 -22.50
C ASP A 207 6.49 7.93 -21.92
N TRP A 208 6.88 8.66 -20.86
CA TRP A 208 6.03 9.64 -20.20
C TRP A 208 5.74 10.82 -21.12
N THR A 209 6.77 11.39 -21.74
CA THR A 209 6.67 12.54 -22.64
C THR A 209 5.77 12.21 -23.82
N LYS A 210 5.95 11.03 -24.43
CA LYS A 210 5.09 10.56 -25.52
C LYS A 210 3.63 10.41 -25.11
N TRP A 211 3.37 9.88 -23.92
CA TRP A 211 2.00 9.67 -23.44
C TRP A 211 1.31 10.97 -23.04
N ILE A 212 2.03 11.88 -22.36
CA ILE A 212 1.48 13.16 -21.91
C ILE A 212 1.27 14.15 -23.06
N SER A 213 2.12 14.11 -24.09
CA SER A 213 1.98 14.95 -25.29
C SER A 213 0.90 14.44 -26.25
N SER A 214 0.50 13.18 -26.12
CA SER A 214 -0.55 12.60 -26.97
C SER A 214 -1.91 13.12 -26.52
N ARG A 215 -2.55 13.95 -27.36
CA ARG A 215 -3.94 14.35 -27.17
C ARG A 215 -4.87 13.15 -27.34
N GLY A 216 -5.93 13.11 -26.54
CA GLY A 216 -7.01 12.17 -26.72
C GLY A 216 -7.85 12.53 -27.94
N GLY A 217 -8.93 11.78 -28.10
CA GLY A 217 -9.88 11.98 -29.19
C GLY A 217 -10.75 10.75 -29.40
N ILE A 218 -11.81 10.92 -30.16
CA ILE A 218 -12.77 9.85 -30.48
C ILE A 218 -12.01 8.70 -31.18
N GLY A 219 -12.07 7.51 -30.59
CA GLY A 219 -11.41 6.31 -31.12
C GLY A 219 -9.92 6.17 -30.77
N VAL A 220 -9.31 7.14 -30.09
CA VAL A 220 -7.94 6.99 -29.57
C VAL A 220 -7.99 6.04 -28.37
N PRO A 221 -7.24 4.92 -28.39
CA PRO A 221 -7.31 3.96 -27.29
C PRO A 221 -6.65 4.54 -26.03
N ALA A 222 -7.23 4.23 -24.85
CA ALA A 222 -6.80 4.71 -23.54
C ALA A 222 -5.37 4.32 -23.12
N ASN A 223 -4.66 3.50 -23.91
CA ASN A 223 -3.24 3.20 -23.71
C ASN A 223 -2.31 4.16 -24.46
N LYS A 224 -2.81 5.01 -25.36
CA LYS A 224 -2.01 5.95 -26.16
C LYS A 224 -2.05 7.38 -25.65
N ALA A 225 -3.19 7.83 -25.12
CA ALA A 225 -3.39 9.19 -24.65
C ALA A 225 -3.93 9.21 -23.23
N TRP A 226 -3.54 10.23 -22.45
CA TRP A 226 -3.99 10.39 -21.07
C TRP A 226 -5.44 10.86 -20.97
N GLU A 227 -5.89 11.65 -21.94
CA GLU A 227 -7.25 12.20 -22.02
C GLU A 227 -8.27 11.08 -22.30
N SER A 228 -8.01 10.20 -23.29
CA SER A 228 -8.85 9.02 -23.54
C SER A 228 -8.91 8.06 -22.34
N ARG A 229 -7.83 7.97 -21.54
CA ARG A 229 -7.84 7.23 -20.29
C ARG A 229 -8.77 7.89 -19.26
N TRP A 230 -8.69 9.22 -19.13
CA TRP A 230 -9.53 9.96 -18.21
C TRP A 230 -11.02 9.78 -18.54
N GLU A 231 -11.40 9.89 -19.81
CA GLU A 231 -12.76 9.65 -20.29
C GLU A 231 -13.25 8.22 -19.95
N GLU A 232 -12.44 7.19 -20.21
CA GLU A 232 -12.78 5.81 -19.85
C GLU A 232 -13.00 5.65 -18.33
N GLU A 233 -12.19 6.35 -17.52
CA GLU A 233 -12.34 6.33 -16.06
C GLU A 233 -13.61 7.04 -15.58
N GLN A 234 -14.06 8.09 -16.27
CA GLN A 234 -15.31 8.81 -15.94
C GLN A 234 -16.55 8.00 -16.33
N GLN A 235 -16.54 7.33 -17.49
CA GLN A 235 -17.64 6.46 -17.92
C GLN A 235 -17.85 5.26 -17.00
N ALA A 236 -16.79 4.82 -16.31
CA ALA A 236 -16.86 3.74 -15.33
C ALA A 236 -17.37 4.19 -13.95
N ALA A 237 -17.53 5.49 -13.71
CA ALA A 237 -18.21 6.00 -12.53
C ALA A 237 -19.73 5.92 -12.75
N PRO A 238 -20.54 5.62 -11.71
CA PRO A 238 -21.99 5.66 -11.84
C PRO A 238 -22.38 7.05 -12.36
N LEU A 239 -23.14 7.09 -13.46
CA LEU A 239 -23.76 8.32 -13.92
C LEU A 239 -24.50 8.93 -12.72
N PRO A 240 -24.28 10.22 -12.37
CA PRO A 240 -25.12 10.87 -11.40
C PRO A 240 -26.57 10.75 -11.90
N LEU A 241 -27.44 10.18 -11.05
CA LEU A 241 -28.88 10.18 -11.25
C LEU A 241 -29.41 11.61 -11.38
#